data_AF-A0A8J4H5G2-F1
#
_entry.id   AF-A0A8J4H5G2-F1
#
_cell.length_a   1.000
_cell.length_b   1.000
_cell.length_c   1.000
_cell.angle_alpha   90.00
_cell.angle_beta   90.00
_cell.angle_gamma   90.00
#
_symmetry.space_group_name_H-M   'P 1'
#
loop_
_entity.id
_entity.type
_entity.pdbx_description
1 polymer ?
#
loop_
_entity_poly.entity_id
_entity_poly.type
_entity_poly.pdbx_seq_one_letter_code
_entity_poly.pdbx_strand_id
1 'polypeptide(L)'
;MFVKWLRENVVAAAMLTLLRLYIGYQWLTAGWGKITGDFNATGYLNGAIAKAAGENPTVQGWWAAFLEGFALPNAGLFNFLVAYGEFLVGLGLILGCFTTFAALMGAVMNFAFLFSGTISTNPQMLLLTIFILVAAANAGKFGADYYVLPYLRNLVKRIKPNMKKPVIKAPTH
;
A
#
# COMPACT_ATOMS: atom_id res chain seq x y z
N MET A 1 13.58 -19.89 6.66
CA MET A 1 14.69 -19.84 5.69
C MET A 1 14.41 -18.84 4.56
N PHE A 2 13.29 -18.96 3.84
CA PHE A 2 12.94 -18.08 2.70
C PHE A 2 12.71 -16.59 3.08
N VAL A 3 11.92 -16.30 4.11
CA VAL A 3 11.65 -14.91 4.55
C VAL A 3 12.93 -14.19 4.99
N LYS A 4 13.84 -14.89 5.67
CA LYS A 4 15.14 -14.35 6.08
C LYS A 4 15.97 -13.95 4.86
N TRP A 5 16.01 -14.81 3.85
CA TRP A 5 16.70 -14.53 2.59
C TRP A 5 16.11 -13.29 1.88
N LEU A 6 14.78 -13.17 1.79
CA LEU A 6 14.09 -11.99 1.23
C LEU A 6 14.42 -10.68 1.95
N ARG A 7 14.68 -10.74 3.26
CA ARG A 7 14.95 -9.57 4.11
C ARG A 7 16.43 -9.16 4.21
N GLU A 8 17.36 -10.05 3.89
CA GLU A 8 18.78 -9.81 4.16
C GLU A 8 19.65 -9.90 2.90
N ASN A 9 19.23 -10.67 1.89
CA ASN A 9 20.06 -10.93 0.71
C ASN A 9 20.02 -9.77 -0.30
N VAL A 10 21.19 -9.42 -0.84
CA VAL A 10 21.37 -8.33 -1.83
C VAL A 10 20.77 -8.67 -3.19
N VAL A 11 20.88 -9.93 -3.63
CA VAL A 11 20.26 -10.40 -4.88
C VAL A 11 18.74 -10.34 -4.77
N ALA A 12 18.19 -10.75 -3.61
CA ALA A 12 16.76 -10.58 -3.33
C ALA A 12 16.35 -9.11 -3.40
N ALA A 13 17.13 -8.19 -2.83
CA ALA A 13 16.86 -6.75 -2.92
C ALA A 13 16.86 -6.23 -4.37
N ALA A 14 17.78 -6.70 -5.21
CA ALA A 14 17.83 -6.32 -6.63
C ALA A 14 16.58 -6.82 -7.39
N MET A 15 16.20 -8.08 -7.19
CA MET A 15 14.97 -8.63 -7.79
C MET A 15 13.71 -7.90 -7.29
N LEU A 16 13.63 -7.63 -6.00
CA LEU A 16 12.54 -6.84 -5.42
C LEU A 16 12.49 -5.43 -5.99
N THR A 17 13.63 -4.83 -6.33
CA THR A 17 13.68 -3.51 -6.97
C THR A 17 13.04 -3.56 -8.35
N LEU A 18 13.32 -4.59 -9.16
CA LEU A 18 12.66 -4.77 -10.45
C LEU A 18 11.14 -4.97 -10.29
N LEU A 19 10.71 -5.82 -9.34
CA LEU A 19 9.29 -6.00 -9.03
C LEU A 19 8.64 -4.69 -8.56
N ARG A 20 9.34 -3.93 -7.72
CA ARG A 20 8.90 -2.64 -7.20
C ARG A 20 8.71 -1.63 -8.33
N LEU A 21 9.64 -1.55 -9.27
CA LEU A 21 9.52 -0.69 -10.45
C LEU A 21 8.36 -1.11 -11.34
N TYR A 22 8.17 -2.41 -11.57
CA TYR A 22 7.05 -2.92 -12.36
C TYR A 22 5.70 -2.57 -11.73
N ILE A 23 5.50 -2.89 -10.45
CA ILE A 23 4.25 -2.59 -9.73
C ILE A 23 4.06 -1.08 -9.62
N GLY A 24 5.13 -0.35 -9.29
CA GLY A 24 5.10 1.11 -9.20
C GLY A 24 4.68 1.75 -10.52
N TYR A 25 5.17 1.25 -11.65
CA TYR A 25 4.77 1.71 -12.98
C TYR A 25 3.29 1.46 -13.28
N GLN A 26 2.76 0.29 -12.93
CA GLN A 26 1.32 -0.01 -13.10
C GLN A 26 0.45 0.96 -12.29
N TRP A 27 0.80 1.21 -11.02
CA TRP A 27 0.07 2.17 -10.19
C TRP A 27 0.22 3.62 -10.67
N LEU A 28 1.43 4.00 -11.08
CA LEU A 28 1.70 5.37 -11.54
C LEU A 28 0.91 5.67 -12.82
N THR A 29 0.93 4.75 -13.78
CA THR A 29 0.19 4.91 -15.05
C THR A 29 -1.31 4.91 -14.85
N ALA A 30 -1.84 4.01 -14.00
CA ALA A 30 -3.25 3.96 -13.67
C ALA A 30 -3.72 5.24 -12.95
N GLY A 31 -2.99 5.68 -11.93
CA GLY A 31 -3.29 6.89 -11.17
C GLY A 31 -3.16 8.15 -12.03
N TRP A 32 -2.11 8.24 -12.84
CA TRP A 32 -1.92 9.36 -13.76
C TRP A 32 -3.08 9.48 -14.75
N GLY A 33 -3.47 8.36 -15.38
CA GLY A 33 -4.62 8.34 -16.28
C GLY A 33 -5.93 8.76 -15.61
N LYS A 34 -6.11 8.44 -14.32
CA LYS A 34 -7.26 8.90 -13.52
C LYS A 34 -7.21 10.38 -13.16
N ILE A 35 -6.01 10.93 -12.92
CA ILE A 35 -5.83 12.35 -12.58
C ILE A 35 -6.01 13.24 -13.81
N THR A 36 -5.48 12.82 -14.97
CA THR A 36 -5.54 13.61 -16.20
C THR A 36 -6.81 13.39 -17.01
N GLY A 37 -7.59 12.35 -16.71
CA GLY A 37 -8.86 12.05 -17.34
C GLY A 37 -10.06 12.36 -16.46
N ASP A 38 -11.27 12.12 -16.99
CA ASP A 38 -12.54 12.33 -16.29
C ASP A 38 -12.90 11.14 -15.37
N PHE A 39 -11.99 10.73 -14.49
CA PHE A 39 -12.24 9.59 -13.62
C PHE A 39 -13.41 9.84 -12.65
N ASN A 40 -14.37 8.91 -12.65
CA ASN A 40 -15.48 8.92 -11.71
C ASN A 40 -15.74 7.51 -11.17
N ALA A 41 -15.53 7.34 -9.86
CA ALA A 41 -15.72 6.10 -9.13
C ALA A 41 -17.20 5.69 -9.03
N THR A 42 -18.16 6.60 -9.23
CA THR A 42 -19.60 6.30 -9.09
C THR A 42 -20.04 5.13 -9.97
N GLY A 43 -19.61 5.08 -11.24
CA GLY A 43 -19.93 3.99 -12.15
C GLY A 43 -19.29 2.66 -11.70
N TYR A 44 -18.05 2.71 -11.24
CA TYR A 44 -17.34 1.55 -10.70
C TYR A 44 -18.02 0.99 -9.44
N LEU A 45 -18.40 1.87 -8.50
CA LEU A 45 -19.06 1.51 -7.24
C LEU A 45 -20.43 0.88 -7.50
N ASN A 46 -21.25 1.48 -8.37
CA ASN A 46 -22.55 0.89 -8.77
C ASN A 46 -22.37 -0.47 -9.45
N GLY A 47 -21.35 -0.62 -10.30
CA GLY A 47 -21.04 -1.91 -10.93
C GLY A 47 -20.62 -2.99 -9.93
N ALA A 48 -19.86 -2.61 -8.90
CA ALA A 48 -19.47 -3.52 -7.82
C ALA A 48 -20.65 -3.93 -6.93
N ILE A 49 -21.56 -2.99 -6.64
CA ILE A 49 -22.80 -3.26 -5.92
C ILE A 49 -23.68 -4.24 -6.71
N ALA A 50 -23.88 -3.99 -8.01
CA ALA A 50 -24.68 -4.86 -8.87
C ALA A 50 -24.13 -6.29 -8.93
N LYS A 51 -22.81 -6.48 -8.84
CA LYS A 51 -22.15 -7.79 -8.77
C LYS A 51 -22.38 -8.57 -7.47
N ALA A 52 -22.99 -7.95 -6.45
CA ALA A 52 -23.42 -8.62 -5.24
C ALA A 52 -24.85 -9.17 -5.33
N ALA A 53 -25.58 -8.84 -6.42
CA ALA A 53 -26.91 -9.35 -6.71
C ALA A 53 -26.88 -10.47 -7.77
N GLY A 54 -27.95 -11.24 -7.87
CA GLY A 54 -28.14 -12.30 -8.87
C GLY A 54 -27.81 -13.72 -8.37
N GLU A 55 -27.86 -14.70 -9.28
CA GLU A 55 -27.72 -16.13 -8.95
C GLU A 55 -26.29 -16.55 -8.57
N ASN A 56 -25.27 -15.81 -9.05
CA ASN A 56 -23.86 -16.07 -8.75
C ASN A 56 -23.13 -14.76 -8.36
N PRO A 57 -23.33 -14.27 -7.13
CA PRO A 57 -22.73 -13.02 -6.69
C PRO A 57 -21.20 -13.16 -6.63
N THR A 58 -20.50 -12.20 -7.27
CA THR A 58 -19.02 -12.13 -7.29
C THR A 58 -18.48 -11.13 -6.27
N VAL A 59 -19.35 -10.29 -5.70
CA VAL A 59 -19.06 -9.37 -4.60
C VAL A 59 -19.82 -9.83 -3.36
N GLN A 60 -19.14 -9.80 -2.21
CA GLN A 60 -19.73 -10.22 -0.94
C GLN A 60 -20.72 -9.17 -0.43
N GLY A 61 -21.86 -9.61 0.13
CA GLY A 61 -22.92 -8.70 0.58
C GLY A 61 -22.48 -7.68 1.62
N TRP A 62 -21.58 -8.03 2.53
CA TRP A 62 -21.03 -7.09 3.53
C TRP A 62 -20.21 -5.97 2.89
N TRP A 63 -19.49 -6.27 1.79
CA TRP A 63 -18.74 -5.26 1.04
C TRP A 63 -19.70 -4.37 0.26
N ALA A 64 -20.71 -4.95 -0.39
CA ALA A 64 -21.74 -4.19 -1.09
C ALA A 64 -22.49 -3.23 -0.15
N ALA A 65 -22.82 -3.66 1.08
CA ALA A 65 -23.43 -2.78 2.08
C ALA A 65 -22.53 -1.59 2.47
N PHE A 66 -21.21 -1.79 2.57
CA PHE A 66 -20.25 -0.70 2.74
C PHE A 66 -20.21 0.23 1.52
N LEU A 67 -20.23 -0.34 0.31
CA LEU A 67 -20.24 0.44 -0.92
C LEU A 67 -21.49 1.31 -1.02
N GLU A 68 -22.67 0.75 -0.77
CA GLU A 68 -23.95 1.48 -0.79
C GLU A 68 -24.07 2.51 0.34
N GLY A 69 -23.71 2.12 1.57
CA GLY A 69 -23.94 2.94 2.76
C GLY A 69 -22.90 4.04 2.99
N PHE A 70 -21.68 3.88 2.47
CA PHE A 70 -20.58 4.81 2.72
C PHE A 70 -19.87 5.24 1.44
N ALA A 71 -19.42 4.30 0.60
CA ALA A 71 -18.55 4.65 -0.51
C ALA A 71 -19.26 5.45 -1.61
N LEU A 72 -20.49 5.04 -1.97
CA LEU A 72 -21.30 5.67 -3.01
C LEU A 72 -21.80 7.07 -2.61
N PRO A 73 -22.35 7.31 -1.40
CA PRO A 73 -22.67 8.66 -0.93
C PRO A 73 -21.45 9.59 -0.89
N ASN A 74 -20.26 9.03 -0.64
CA ASN A 74 -19.00 9.77 -0.59
C ASN A 74 -18.15 9.59 -1.86
N ALA A 75 -18.76 9.31 -3.03
CA ALA A 75 -18.01 8.99 -4.24
C ALA A 75 -16.99 10.07 -4.65
N GLY A 76 -17.27 11.35 -4.38
CA GLY A 76 -16.32 12.45 -4.59
C GLY A 76 -15.00 12.30 -3.81
N LEU A 77 -15.07 11.77 -2.58
CA LEU A 77 -13.88 11.44 -1.80
C LEU A 77 -13.08 10.31 -2.46
N PHE A 78 -13.75 9.26 -2.94
CA PHE A 78 -13.10 8.14 -3.60
C PHE A 78 -12.53 8.51 -4.97
N ASN A 79 -13.12 9.47 -5.69
CA ASN A 79 -12.54 10.02 -6.91
C ASN A 79 -11.13 10.57 -6.64
N PHE A 80 -10.99 11.34 -5.56
CA PHE A 80 -9.70 11.89 -5.15
C PHE A 80 -8.77 10.81 -4.57
N LEU A 81 -9.23 10.04 -3.57
CA LEU A 81 -8.39 9.07 -2.87
C LEU A 81 -7.86 7.97 -3.80
N VAL A 82 -8.69 7.47 -4.72
CA VAL A 82 -8.24 6.44 -5.67
C VAL A 82 -7.25 7.05 -6.66
N ALA A 83 -7.60 8.13 -7.36
CA ALA A 83 -6.72 8.69 -8.39
C ALA A 83 -5.34 9.10 -7.82
N TYR A 84 -5.33 9.88 -6.74
CA TYR A 84 -4.09 10.34 -6.11
C TYR A 84 -3.40 9.23 -5.31
N GLY A 85 -4.15 8.33 -4.67
CA GLY A 85 -3.58 7.19 -3.96
C GLY A 85 -2.80 6.29 -4.88
N GLU A 86 -3.36 5.93 -6.04
CA GLU A 86 -2.68 5.14 -7.06
C GLU A 86 -1.41 5.82 -7.55
N PHE A 87 -1.50 7.10 -7.89
CA PHE A 87 -0.36 7.86 -8.38
C PHE A 87 0.76 7.96 -7.33
N LEU A 88 0.43 8.30 -6.09
CA LEU A 88 1.41 8.46 -5.02
C LEU A 88 2.03 7.11 -4.60
N VAL A 89 1.25 6.03 -4.59
CA VAL A 89 1.79 4.69 -4.38
C VAL A 89 2.75 4.31 -5.50
N GLY A 90 2.37 4.55 -6.75
CA GLY A 90 3.23 4.32 -7.90
C GLY A 90 4.55 5.09 -7.80
N LEU A 91 4.47 6.36 -7.44
CA LEU A 91 5.64 7.23 -7.27
C LEU A 91 6.52 6.77 -6.10
N GLY A 92 5.94 6.48 -4.94
CA GLY A 92 6.67 5.99 -3.76
C GLY A 92 7.38 4.67 -4.03
N LEU A 93 6.74 3.75 -4.75
CA LEU A 93 7.35 2.50 -5.19
C LEU A 93 8.45 2.74 -6.22
N ILE A 94 8.26 3.58 -7.24
CA ILE A 94 9.32 3.81 -8.25
C ILE A 94 10.58 4.41 -7.61
N LEU A 95 10.41 5.51 -6.87
CA LEU A 95 11.50 6.19 -6.18
C LEU A 95 12.11 5.33 -5.06
N GLY A 96 11.35 4.35 -4.56
CA GLY A 96 11.70 3.58 -3.37
C GLY A 96 11.77 4.47 -2.14
N CYS A 97 10.85 5.45 -2.03
CA CYS A 97 10.70 6.34 -0.88
C CYS A 97 9.43 5.94 -0.13
N PHE A 98 9.56 5.62 1.16
CA PHE A 98 8.54 5.00 1.98
C PHE A 98 7.99 3.70 1.36
N THR A 99 8.88 2.85 0.82
CA THR A 99 8.53 1.67 0.01
C THR A 99 7.53 0.76 0.72
N THR A 100 7.77 0.43 1.99
CA THR A 100 6.88 -0.45 2.76
C THR A 100 5.50 0.17 2.96
N PHE A 101 5.43 1.48 3.18
CA PHE A 101 4.17 2.19 3.35
C PHE A 101 3.42 2.30 2.02
N ALA A 102 4.11 2.67 0.94
CA ALA A 102 3.53 2.69 -0.41
C ALA A 102 3.00 1.30 -0.81
N ALA A 103 3.76 0.23 -0.54
CA ALA A 103 3.32 -1.14 -0.77
C ALA A 103 2.09 -1.52 0.07
N LEU A 104 2.01 -1.05 1.32
CA LEU A 104 0.86 -1.31 2.19
C LEU A 104 -0.40 -0.63 1.65
N MET A 105 -0.29 0.65 1.29
CA MET A 105 -1.41 1.40 0.70
C MET A 105 -1.84 0.82 -0.64
N GLY A 106 -0.88 0.43 -1.48
CA GLY A 106 -1.15 -0.30 -2.72
C GLY A 106 -1.88 -1.61 -2.49
N ALA A 107 -1.47 -2.40 -1.49
CA ALA A 107 -2.16 -3.64 -1.13
C ALA A 107 -3.61 -3.38 -0.67
N VAL A 108 -3.84 -2.36 0.17
CA VAL A 108 -5.19 -1.97 0.63
C VAL A 108 -6.09 -1.61 -0.55
N MET A 109 -5.62 -0.76 -1.47
CA MET A 109 -6.40 -0.41 -2.67
C MET A 109 -6.65 -1.63 -3.56
N ASN A 110 -5.65 -2.51 -3.72
CA ASN A 110 -5.81 -3.71 -4.50
C ASN A 110 -6.86 -4.65 -3.91
N PHE A 111 -6.85 -4.85 -2.58
CA PHE A 111 -7.91 -5.59 -1.89
C PHE A 111 -9.28 -4.95 -2.09
N ALA A 112 -9.39 -3.62 -2.01
CA ALA A 112 -10.64 -2.93 -2.28
C ALA A 112 -11.17 -3.20 -3.71
N PHE A 113 -10.29 -3.26 -4.72
CA PHE A 113 -10.68 -3.61 -6.08
C PHE A 113 -11.07 -5.08 -6.25
N LEU A 114 -10.36 -5.99 -5.56
CA LEU A 114 -10.69 -7.41 -5.54
C LEU A 114 -12.04 -7.67 -4.88
N PHE A 115 -12.31 -7.05 -3.73
CA PHE A 115 -13.60 -7.14 -3.06
C PHE A 115 -14.73 -6.51 -3.89
N SER A 116 -14.40 -5.52 -4.72
CA SER A 116 -15.33 -4.94 -5.71
C SER A 116 -15.47 -5.77 -7.00
N GLY A 117 -14.88 -6.97 -7.06
CA GLY A 117 -15.05 -7.93 -8.15
C GLY A 117 -14.18 -7.64 -9.38
N THR A 118 -13.00 -7.05 -9.21
CA THR A 118 -12.06 -6.76 -10.31
C THR A 118 -10.85 -7.70 -10.27
N ILE A 119 -10.93 -8.82 -11.00
CA ILE A 119 -9.96 -9.93 -10.88
C ILE A 119 -8.81 -9.90 -11.91
N SER A 120 -8.91 -9.12 -12.99
CA SER A 120 -7.99 -9.19 -14.15
C SER A 120 -6.49 -9.26 -13.80
N THR A 121 -5.87 -8.15 -13.39
CA THR A 121 -4.43 -8.10 -13.04
C THR A 121 -4.19 -7.90 -11.55
N ASN A 122 -5.25 -7.57 -10.79
CA ASN A 122 -5.16 -7.21 -9.38
C ASN A 122 -4.56 -8.31 -8.49
N PRO A 123 -4.98 -9.59 -8.56
CA PRO A 123 -4.43 -10.65 -7.70
C PRO A 123 -2.92 -10.83 -7.89
N GLN A 124 -2.44 -10.72 -9.13
CA GLN A 124 -1.03 -10.80 -9.44
C GLN A 124 -0.27 -9.61 -8.83
N MET A 125 -0.77 -8.37 -9.00
CA MET A 125 -0.14 -7.21 -8.39
C MET A 125 -0.09 -7.30 -6.86
N LEU A 126 -1.16 -7.78 -6.23
CA LEU A 126 -1.22 -7.98 -4.78
C LEU A 126 -0.19 -9.02 -4.33
N LEU A 127 -0.11 -10.17 -5.00
CA LEU A 127 0.87 -11.20 -4.68
C LEU A 127 2.30 -10.65 -4.74
N LEU A 128 2.64 -9.92 -5.81
CA LEU A 128 3.95 -9.29 -5.96
C LEU A 128 4.19 -8.22 -4.87
N THR A 129 3.15 -7.47 -4.50
CA THR A 129 3.22 -6.45 -3.43
C THR A 129 3.44 -7.08 -2.06
N ILE A 130 2.90 -8.28 -1.79
CA ILE A 130 3.15 -9.01 -0.56
C ILE A 130 4.64 -9.37 -0.41
N PHE A 131 5.33 -9.75 -1.48
CA PHE A 131 6.78 -10.00 -1.42
C PHE A 131 7.56 -8.73 -1.03
N ILE A 132 7.15 -7.57 -1.55
CA ILE A 132 7.72 -6.26 -1.18
C ILE A 132 7.47 -5.96 0.30
N LEU A 133 6.24 -6.17 0.79
CA LEU A 133 5.87 -5.97 2.20
C LEU A 133 6.65 -6.88 3.14
N VAL A 134 6.77 -8.17 2.80
CA VAL A 134 7.50 -9.16 3.61
C VAL A 134 8.98 -8.83 3.68
N ALA A 135 9.57 -8.34 2.59
CA ALA A 135 10.97 -7.91 2.54
C ALA A 135 11.25 -6.61 3.31
N ALA A 136 10.22 -5.78 3.52
CA ALA A 136 10.27 -4.55 4.31
C ALA A 136 11.47 -3.65 3.94
N ALA A 137 12.35 -3.35 4.89
CA ALA A 137 13.50 -2.47 4.68
C ALA A 137 14.45 -2.93 3.54
N ASN A 138 14.47 -4.22 3.20
CA ASN A 138 15.30 -4.72 2.09
C ASN A 138 14.74 -4.34 0.72
N ALA A 139 13.43 -4.19 0.59
CA ALA A 139 12.80 -3.77 -0.67
C ALA A 139 13.10 -2.29 -1.02
N GLY A 140 13.37 -1.46 -0.01
CA GLY A 140 13.82 -0.08 -0.17
C GLY A 140 15.34 0.08 -0.29
N LYS A 141 16.11 -1.02 -0.28
CA LYS A 141 17.58 -0.98 -0.21
C LYS A 141 18.22 -0.30 -1.42
N PHE A 142 17.65 -0.48 -2.61
CA PHE A 142 18.02 0.25 -3.83
C PHE A 142 16.94 1.29 -4.15
N GLY A 143 16.74 2.23 -3.24
CA GLY A 143 15.75 3.30 -3.35
C GLY A 143 16.10 4.46 -2.44
N ALA A 144 15.32 5.54 -2.51
CA ALA A 144 15.51 6.70 -1.65
C ALA A 144 15.47 6.35 -0.15
N ASP A 145 14.78 5.27 0.24
CA ASP A 145 14.72 4.72 1.59
C ASP A 145 16.10 4.41 2.17
N TYR A 146 17.09 4.08 1.35
CA TYR A 146 18.46 3.88 1.79
C TYR A 146 19.03 5.14 2.48
N TYR A 147 18.69 6.33 1.97
CA TYR A 147 19.15 7.61 2.53
C TYR A 147 18.14 8.19 3.53
N VAL A 148 16.85 8.03 3.27
CA VAL A 148 15.76 8.63 4.07
C VAL A 148 15.58 7.93 5.42
N LEU A 149 15.66 6.59 5.48
CA LEU A 149 15.43 5.85 6.73
C LEU A 149 16.49 6.11 7.82
N PRO A 150 17.81 6.14 7.52
CA PRO A 150 18.82 6.52 8.50
C PRO A 150 18.65 7.97 8.97
N TYR A 151 18.31 8.89 8.07
CA TYR A 151 18.08 10.29 8.41
C TYR A 151 16.91 10.47 9.38
N LEU A 152 15.76 9.86 9.08
CA LEU A 152 14.58 9.86 9.97
C LEU A 152 14.89 9.24 11.33
N ARG A 153 15.60 8.11 11.37
CA ARG A 153 16.02 7.46 12.63
C ARG A 153 16.89 8.37 13.49
N ASN A 154 17.82 9.09 12.86
CA ASN A 154 18.71 10.01 13.55
C ASN A 154 17.96 11.25 14.06
N LEU A 155 17.00 11.77 13.29
CA LEU A 155 16.15 12.88 13.71
C LEU A 155 15.27 12.51 14.91
N VAL A 156 14.62 11.33 14.87
CA VAL A 156 13.79 10.85 16.00
C VAL A 156 14.63 10.65 17.26
N LYS A 157 15.86 10.11 17.14
CA LYS A 157 16.79 9.99 18.28
C LYS A 157 17.19 11.35 18.86
N ARG A 158 17.36 12.38 18.03
CA ARG A 158 17.65 13.75 18.48
C ARG A 158 16.48 14.38 19.24
N ILE A 159 15.24 14.08 18.84
CA ILE A 159 14.01 14.61 19.47
C ILE A 159 13.66 13.87 20.78
N LYS A 160 14.11 12.62 20.96
CA LYS A 160 13.97 11.85 22.21
C LYS A 160 15.29 11.73 22.98
N PRO A 161 15.86 12.80 23.55
CA PRO A 161 16.95 12.65 24.50
C PRO A 161 16.37 12.17 25.84
N ASN A 162 16.70 10.93 26.24
CA ASN A 162 16.59 10.43 27.61
C ASN A 162 15.23 10.56 28.34
N MET A 163 14.32 9.61 28.12
CA MET A 163 13.54 9.11 29.27
C MET A 163 14.46 8.20 30.08
N LYS A 164 15.26 8.79 30.97
CA LYS A 164 15.91 8.02 32.05
C LYS A 164 14.79 7.34 32.82
N LYS A 165 14.76 6.00 32.84
CA LYS A 165 13.90 5.26 33.75
C LYS A 165 14.18 5.76 35.17
N PRO A 166 13.16 6.14 35.97
CA PRO A 166 13.40 6.51 37.35
C PRO A 166 14.04 5.29 38.04
N VAL A 167 15.23 5.49 38.59
CA VAL A 167 15.87 4.49 39.44
C VAL A 167 15.03 4.43 40.72
N ILE A 168 14.14 3.44 40.81
CA ILE A 168 13.47 3.12 42.06
C ILE A 168 14.56 2.53 42.96
N LYS A 169 15.13 3.36 43.84
CA LYS A 169 15.96 2.84 44.94
C LYS A 169 15.01 2.08 45.87
N ALA A 170 15.22 0.77 45.99
CA ALA A 170 14.52 -0.03 46.99
C ALA A 170 14.84 0.54 48.38
N PRO A 171 13.84 0.72 49.27
CA PRO A 171 14.11 1.14 50.64
C PRO A 171 14.90 0.03 51.35
N THR A 172 16.07 0.39 51.85
CA THR A 172 16.86 -0.44 52.76
C THR A 172 16.22 -0.39 54.14
N HIS A 173 15.56 -1.48 54.54
CA HIS A 173 15.20 -1.78 55.92
C HIS A 173 15.63 -3.22 56.23
#